data_AF-A0A1H2PYZ1-F1
#
_entry.id   AF-A0A1H2PYZ1-F1
#
_cell.length_a   1.000
_cell.length_b   1.000
_cell.length_c   1.000
_cell.angle_alpha   90.00
_cell.angle_beta   90.00
_cell.angle_gamma   90.00
#
_symmetry.space_group_name_H-M   'P 1'
#
loop_
_entity.id
_entity.type
_entity.pdbx_description
1 polymer ?
#
loop_
_entity_poly.entity_id
_entity_poly.type
_entity_poly.pdbx_seq_one_letter_code
_entity_poly.pdbx_strand_id
1 'polypeptide(L)' 'MADEYSMTFGLAPAIVADFHRIFRHYSEIERVLIFGSRAKNTYKDSSDIDLASCHCPDYDRQYFRPIMERNR' A
#
# COMPACT_ATOMS: atom_id res chain seq x y z
N MET A 1 -19.37 17.39 12.06
CA MET A 1 -19.77 16.04 11.58
C MET A 1 -19.39 15.99 10.10
N ALA A 2 -18.08 15.95 9.82
CA ALA A 2 -17.59 15.86 8.45
C ALA A 2 -17.77 14.40 8.00
N ASP A 3 -18.44 14.25 6.87
CA ASP A 3 -19.05 13.06 6.30
C ASP A 3 -18.28 11.75 6.40
N GLU A 4 -18.94 10.76 7.03
CA GLU A 4 -18.65 9.31 6.93
C GLU A 4 -18.66 8.81 5.47
N TYR A 5 -19.27 9.58 4.54
CA TYR A 5 -19.42 9.27 3.11
C TYR A 5 -18.14 9.33 2.27
N SER A 6 -17.01 9.72 2.85
CA SER A 6 -15.73 9.86 2.14
C SER A 6 -14.65 8.85 2.58
N MET A 7 -14.97 7.93 3.49
CA MET A 7 -14.00 6.98 4.02
C MET A 7 -13.69 5.90 2.97
N THR A 8 -12.43 5.80 2.55
CA THR A 8 -11.99 4.76 1.60
C THR A 8 -11.18 3.73 2.38
N PHE A 9 -11.63 2.47 2.41
CA PHE A 9 -11.02 1.40 3.23
C PHE A 9 -10.91 1.73 4.73
N GLY A 10 -11.84 2.53 5.24
CA GLY A 10 -11.78 2.99 6.63
C GLY A 10 -10.71 4.03 6.93
N LEU A 11 -10.15 4.65 5.89
CA LEU A 11 -9.19 5.72 5.99
C LEU A 11 -9.85 7.04 5.61
N ALA A 12 -9.49 8.07 6.37
CA ALA A 12 -9.91 9.43 6.06
C ALA A 12 -9.36 9.86 4.70
N PRO A 13 -10.11 10.65 3.92
CA PRO A 13 -9.66 11.14 2.61
C PRO A 13 -8.32 11.86 2.65
N ALA A 14 -7.99 12.54 3.77
CA ALA A 14 -6.67 13.15 3.97
C ALA A 14 -5.53 12.12 3.95
N ILE A 15 -5.71 10.96 4.59
CA ILE A 15 -4.70 9.88 4.62
C ILE A 15 -4.53 9.28 3.23
N VAL A 16 -5.63 9.07 2.51
CA VAL A 16 -5.60 8.56 1.12
C VAL A 16 -4.88 9.56 0.20
N ALA A 17 -5.13 10.86 0.36
CA ALA A 17 -4.43 11.90 -0.38
C ALA A 17 -2.92 11.91 -0.07
N ASP A 18 -2.53 11.71 1.19
CA ASP A 18 -1.13 11.60 1.58
C ASP A 18 -0.46 10.35 0.98
N PHE A 19 -1.15 9.21 0.93
CA PHE A 19 -0.65 8.04 0.23
C PHE A 19 -0.41 8.32 -1.24
N HIS A 20 -1.37 8.92 -1.95
CA HIS A 20 -1.17 9.31 -3.34
C HIS A 20 0.01 10.27 -3.52
N ARG A 21 0.16 11.25 -2.62
CA ARG A 21 1.27 12.19 -2.63
C ARG A 21 2.61 11.48 -2.47
N ILE A 22 2.73 10.60 -1.48
CA ILE A 22 3.96 9.84 -1.18
C ILE A 22 4.29 8.89 -2.34
N PHE A 23 3.35 8.04 -2.77
CA PHE A 23 3.60 7.04 -3.80
C PHE A 23 3.91 7.65 -5.17
N ARG A 24 3.40 8.85 -5.48
CA ARG A 24 3.75 9.56 -6.71
C ARG A 24 5.23 9.92 -6.82
N HIS A 25 5.97 9.99 -5.72
CA HIS A 25 7.42 10.20 -5.75
C HIS A 25 8.21 8.96 -6.18
N TYR A 26 7.57 7.78 -6.24
CA TYR A 26 8.20 6.52 -6.57
C TYR A 26 7.62 5.98 -7.90
N SER A 27 8.23 6.36 -9.02
CA SER A 27 7.80 5.93 -10.35
C SER A 27 7.89 4.42 -10.60
N GLU A 28 8.66 3.70 -9.78
CA GLU A 28 8.80 2.24 -9.81
C GLU A 28 7.57 1.52 -9.24
N ILE A 29 6.77 2.22 -8.44
CA ILE A 29 5.53 1.68 -7.85
C ILE A 29 4.41 1.88 -8.86
N GLU A 30 4.02 0.80 -9.55
CA GLU A 30 2.91 0.84 -10.50
C GLU A 30 1.56 0.84 -9.77
N ARG A 31 1.46 0.05 -8.70
CA ARG A 31 0.21 -0.13 -7.96
C ARG A 31 0.47 -0.33 -6.48
N VAL A 32 -0.41 0.25 -5.66
CA VAL A 32 -0.47 -0.04 -4.22
C VAL A 32 -1.81 -0.68 -3.91
N LEU A 33 -1.77 -1.81 -3.21
CA LEU A 33 -2.93 -2.56 -2.77
C LEU A 33 -3.05 -2.47 -1.25
N ILE A 34 -4.27 -2.29 -0.74
CA ILE A 34 -4.55 -2.34 0.69
C ILE A 34 -4.92 -3.76 1.08
N PHE A 35 -4.32 -4.26 2.16
CA PHE A 35 -4.54 -5.58 2.70
C PHE A 35 -5.00 -5.52 4.16
N GLY A 36 -5.08 -6.69 4.78
CA GLY A 36 -5.33 -6.81 6.21
C GLY A 36 -6.77 -6.51 6.60
N SER A 37 -6.91 -6.10 7.86
CA SER A 37 -8.22 -5.89 8.50
C SER A 37 -9.03 -4.78 7.82
N ARG A 38 -8.35 -3.77 7.25
CA ARG A 38 -8.97 -2.63 6.54
C ARG A 38 -9.56 -3.02 5.20
N ALA A 39 -8.89 -3.90 4.45
CA ALA A 39 -9.43 -4.48 3.23
C ALA A 39 -10.65 -5.40 3.50
N LYS A 40 -10.64 -6.09 4.64
CA LYS A 40 -11.75 -6.98 5.07
C LYS A 40 -12.89 -6.26 5.79
N ASN A 41 -12.77 -4.95 6.00
CA ASN A 41 -13.71 -4.14 6.76
C ASN A 41 -13.94 -4.61 8.21
N THR A 42 -12.96 -5.30 8.80
CA THR A 42 -12.98 -5.78 10.19
C THR A 42 -11.95 -5.04 11.06
N TYR A 43 -11.58 -3.82 10.65
CA TYR A 43 -10.58 -3.01 11.32
C TYR A 43 -11.17 -2.28 12.52
N LYS A 44 -10.30 -1.92 13.46
CA LYS A 44 -10.58 -0.99 14.57
C LYS A 44 -9.84 0.32 14.29
N ASP A 45 -10.17 1.38 15.01
CA ASP A 45 -9.48 2.68 14.83
C ASP A 45 -7.96 2.56 15.04
N SER A 46 -7.53 1.68 15.96
CA SER A 46 -6.13 1.38 16.25
C SER A 46 -5.50 0.32 15.32
N SER A 47 -6.21 -0.13 14.28
CA SER A 47 -5.67 -1.15 13.38
C SER A 47 -4.64 -0.57 12.43
N ASP A 48 -3.55 -1.32 12.27
CA ASP A 48 -2.49 -1.05 11.30
C ASP A 48 -3.02 -0.99 9.86
N ILE A 49 -2.24 -0.35 8.99
CA ILE A 49 -2.54 -0.22 7.56
C ILE A 49 -1.53 -1.08 6.78
N ASP A 50 -1.97 -2.27 6.38
CA ASP A 50 -1.16 -3.17 5.56
C ASP A 50 -1.23 -2.74 4.09
N LEU A 51 -0.08 -2.41 3.49
CA LEU A 51 0.05 -2.01 2.09
C LEU A 51 1.01 -2.95 1.37
N ALA A 52 0.68 -3.34 0.13
CA ALA A 52 1.61 -3.99 -0.77
C ALA A 52 1.84 -3.12 -1.99
N SER A 53 3.10 -2.79 -2.28
CA SER A 53 3.50 -2.11 -3.51
C SER A 53 3.91 -3.13 -4.56
N CYS A 54 3.18 -3.16 -5.66
CA CYS A 54 3.56 -3.89 -6.86
C CYS A 54 4.48 -2.99 -7.68
N HIS A 55 5.73 -3.43 -7.80
CA HIS A 55 6.68 -2.84 -8.73
C HIS A 55 6.57 -3.64 -10.02
N CYS A 56 6.59 -2.96 -11.16
CA CYS A 56 6.91 -3.61 -12.41
C CYS A 56 8.44 -3.62 -12.51
N PRO A 57 9.13 -4.75 -12.28
CA PRO A 57 10.52 -4.82 -12.69
C PRO A 57 10.52 -4.71 -14.20
N ASP A 58 11.06 -3.62 -14.73
CA ASP A 58 11.62 -3.67 -16.08
C ASP A 58 12.58 -4.86 -16.05
N TYR A 59 12.18 -5.94 -16.73
CA TYR A 59 12.78 -7.26 -16.58
C TYR A 59 14.13 -7.28 -17.29
N ASP A 60 15.15 -6.64 -16.69
CA ASP A 60 16.53 -6.98 -17.01
C ASP A 60 16.90 -8.26 -16.26
N ARG A 61 17.27 -9.28 -17.03
CA ARG A 61 17.44 -10.68 -16.61
C ARG A 61 18.48 -10.88 -15.50
N GLN A 62 19.27 -9.85 -15.16
CA GLN A 62 20.34 -9.94 -14.17
C GLN A 62 19.92 -9.69 -12.71
N TYR A 63 18.71 -9.16 -12.43
CA TYR A 63 18.32 -8.75 -11.08
C TYR A 63 17.53 -9.78 -10.27
N PHE A 64 17.16 -10.92 -10.86
CA PHE A 64 16.49 -12.00 -10.12
C PHE A 64 17.50 -12.83 -9.31
N ARG A 65 18.19 -12.20 -8.34
CA ARG A 65 18.75 -12.94 -7.20
C ARG A 65 17.63 -13.12 -6.18
N PRO A 66 17.35 -14.35 -5.73
CA PRO A 66 16.25 -14.62 -4.83
C PRO A 66 16.47 -13.90 -3.50
N ILE A 67 15.52 -13.02 -3.14
CA ILE A 67 15.39 -12.38 -1.82
C ILE A 67 15.24 -13.43 -0.69
N MET A 68 15.13 -14.73 -1.03
CA MET A 68 15.08 -15.86 -0.10
C MET A 68 16.44 -16.30 0.48
N GLU A 69 17.60 -15.78 0.03
CA GLU A 69 18.92 -16.23 0.55
C GLU A 69 19.51 -15.39 1.69
N ARG A 70 18.81 -14.35 2.17
CA ARG A 70 19.32 -13.46 3.24
C ARG A 70 18.82 -13.81 4.65
N ASN A 71 18.70 -15.09 4.97
CA ASN A 71 18.60 -15.57 6.35
C ASN A 71 19.36 -16.91 6.50
N ARG A 72 20.69 -16.81 6.63
CA ARG A 72 21.51 -17.77 7.38
C ARG A 72 22.39 -16.99 8.34
#